data_AF-A0A520I8U4-F1
#
_entry.id   AF-A0A520I8U4-F1
#
_cell.length_a   1.000
_cell.length_b   1.000
_cell.length_c   1.000
_cell.angle_alpha   90.00
_cell.angle_beta   90.00
_cell.angle_gamma   90.00
#
_symmetry.space_group_name_H-M   'P 1'
#
loop_
_entity.id
_entity.type
_entity.pdbx_description
1 polymer ?
#
loop_
_entity_poly.entity_id
_entity_poly.type
_entity_poly.pdbx_seq_one_letter_code
_entity_poly.pdbx_strand_id
1 'polypeptide(L)'
;NNSTTPTFTQVGSICQGSSFSLPTTSNNGIIGTWSPALNNNATTTYTFTPSAGQCATTTTMTVNVNNNTTPSFTQVGSICQGSTFTLPTTSNNGITGIWSPALKNNATTTYTFTPNAEQCATTTTMTVNVNNNTTPTFTQVGSICQGSNFTLPTTSNDGVTGIWSPALNSNETTTYTFTPNGGQCATTTAMTVNVNVLNAGTTVQGSTITATATGASYQWINCATNQPISGATSTSFTPVTNGSYAVIVSQNGCSKTSDCVLITNLSRDTFEKNSWKIYPNPAITHLTVELADASEIKIFDIAGKIVITQSLKSGTNTIDVSALSGGVYIIQTAAGVHSKFVKR
;
A
#
# COMPACT_ATOMS: atom_id res chain seq x y z
N ASN A 1 -84.44 52.60 -39.72
CA ASN A 1 -83.84 52.20 -38.44
C ASN A 1 -82.63 51.32 -38.72
N ASN A 2 -81.44 51.84 -38.45
CA ASN A 2 -80.20 51.10 -38.65
C ASN A 2 -79.98 50.22 -37.41
N SER A 3 -80.00 48.89 -37.58
CA SER A 3 -79.79 47.96 -36.48
C SER A 3 -78.34 48.04 -36.01
N THR A 4 -78.10 48.20 -34.71
CA THR A 4 -76.74 48.30 -34.16
C THR A 4 -76.17 46.91 -33.89
N THR A 5 -74.92 46.68 -34.27
CA THR A 5 -74.23 45.41 -33.95
C THR A 5 -73.58 45.52 -32.57
N PRO A 6 -73.84 44.58 -31.64
CA PRO A 6 -73.16 44.53 -30.36
C PRO A 6 -71.66 44.32 -30.52
N THR A 7 -70.86 45.10 -29.79
CA THR A 7 -69.39 44.99 -29.78
C THR A 7 -68.91 44.47 -28.44
N PHE A 8 -68.01 43.48 -28.43
CA PHE A 8 -67.46 42.87 -27.21
C PHE A 8 -65.93 42.90 -27.21
N THR A 9 -65.34 42.96 -26.02
CA THR A 9 -63.94 42.60 -25.84
C THR A 9 -63.80 41.09 -25.94
N GLN A 10 -62.94 40.62 -26.84
CA GLN A 10 -62.70 39.20 -27.07
C GLN A 10 -62.21 38.52 -25.79
N VAL A 11 -62.83 37.39 -25.42
CA VAL A 11 -62.30 36.51 -24.38
C VAL A 11 -61.06 35.81 -24.94
N GLY A 12 -59.94 35.89 -24.21
CA GLY A 12 -58.70 35.21 -24.57
C GLY A 12 -58.87 33.68 -24.64
N SER A 13 -57.87 33.00 -25.19
CA SER A 13 -57.84 31.53 -25.11
C SER A 13 -57.74 31.09 -23.66
N ILE A 14 -58.46 30.03 -23.30
CA ILE A 14 -58.44 29.45 -21.95
C ILE A 14 -57.85 28.04 -21.98
N CYS A 15 -57.37 27.57 -20.83
CA CYS A 15 -57.00 26.16 -20.67
C CYS A 15 -58.23 25.31 -20.42
N GLN A 16 -58.16 24.05 -20.84
CA GLN A 16 -59.23 23.09 -20.62
C GLN A 16 -59.56 22.97 -19.13
N GLY A 17 -60.84 23.18 -18.79
CA GLY A 17 -61.37 23.16 -17.43
C GLY A 17 -61.27 24.48 -16.67
N SER A 18 -60.58 25.50 -17.20
CA SER A 18 -60.56 26.84 -16.58
C SER A 18 -61.95 27.49 -16.59
N SER A 19 -62.26 28.28 -15.56
CA SER A 19 -63.49 29.07 -15.54
C SER A 19 -63.36 30.30 -16.44
N PHE A 20 -64.45 30.68 -17.09
CA PHE A 20 -64.58 31.95 -17.81
C PHE A 20 -66.03 32.42 -17.76
N SER A 21 -66.25 33.70 -18.06
CA SER A 21 -67.58 34.29 -18.18
C SER A 21 -67.70 35.06 -19.49
N LEU A 22 -68.93 35.19 -19.96
CA LEU A 22 -69.27 36.01 -21.13
C LEU A 22 -70.06 37.24 -20.64
N PRO A 23 -69.71 38.46 -21.08
CA PRO A 23 -70.40 39.67 -20.66
C PRO A 23 -71.85 39.69 -21.16
N THR A 24 -72.80 40.02 -20.29
CA THR A 24 -74.23 40.11 -20.63
C THR A 24 -74.65 41.46 -21.22
N THR A 25 -73.75 42.45 -21.16
CA THR A 25 -73.90 43.79 -21.75
C THR A 25 -72.71 44.05 -22.67
N SER A 26 -72.95 44.48 -23.90
CA SER A 26 -71.92 44.83 -24.87
C SER A 26 -71.23 46.15 -24.55
N ASN A 27 -70.07 46.41 -25.16
CA ASN A 27 -69.31 47.66 -25.01
C ASN A 27 -70.08 48.90 -25.49
N ASN A 28 -71.10 48.71 -26.34
CA ASN A 28 -72.02 49.76 -26.80
C ASN A 28 -73.39 49.72 -26.07
N GLY A 29 -73.47 49.05 -24.92
CA GLY A 29 -74.61 49.14 -23.99
C GLY A 29 -75.78 48.19 -24.29
N ILE A 30 -75.64 47.25 -25.22
CA ILE A 30 -76.71 46.32 -25.62
C ILE A 30 -76.73 45.14 -24.66
N ILE A 31 -77.88 44.88 -24.04
CA ILE A 31 -78.08 43.76 -23.10
C ILE A 31 -78.64 42.55 -23.86
N GLY A 32 -78.19 41.35 -23.50
CA GLY A 32 -78.64 40.11 -24.14
C GLY A 32 -78.13 38.85 -23.44
N THR A 33 -78.29 37.71 -24.12
CA THR A 33 -77.88 36.39 -23.62
C THR A 33 -76.99 35.66 -24.62
N TRP A 34 -76.18 34.73 -24.12
CA TRP A 34 -75.32 33.88 -24.94
C TRP A 34 -75.86 32.45 -25.03
N SER A 35 -75.69 31.82 -26.20
CA SER A 35 -75.99 30.40 -26.45
C SER A 35 -74.89 29.79 -27.34
N PRO A 36 -74.46 28.53 -27.15
CA PRO A 36 -74.92 27.56 -26.15
C PRO A 36 -74.45 27.89 -24.72
N ALA A 37 -74.78 27.03 -23.74
CA ALA A 37 -74.25 27.13 -22.38
C ALA A 37 -72.71 27.08 -22.38
N LEU A 38 -72.08 27.71 -21.38
CA LEU A 38 -70.62 27.79 -21.28
C LEU A 38 -69.97 26.40 -21.28
N ASN A 39 -68.91 26.24 -22.05
CA ASN A 39 -68.17 25.01 -22.24
C ASN A 39 -66.68 25.32 -22.17
N ASN A 40 -66.05 24.91 -21.08
CA ASN A 40 -64.61 25.08 -20.87
C ASN A 40 -63.79 23.84 -21.24
N ASN A 41 -64.40 22.84 -21.87
CA ASN A 41 -63.74 21.60 -22.27
C ASN A 41 -63.48 21.51 -23.78
N ALA A 42 -64.09 22.37 -24.59
CA ALA A 42 -63.89 22.41 -26.03
C ALA A 42 -64.06 23.83 -26.59
N THR A 43 -63.29 24.13 -27.64
CA THR A 43 -63.43 25.40 -28.38
C THR A 43 -64.85 25.53 -28.88
N THR A 44 -65.53 26.61 -28.50
CA THR A 44 -66.97 26.79 -28.72
C THR A 44 -67.25 28.18 -29.27
N THR A 45 -68.11 28.26 -30.29
CA THR A 45 -68.63 29.53 -30.83
C THR A 45 -69.97 29.85 -30.19
N TYR A 46 -70.03 30.99 -29.50
CA TYR A 46 -71.20 31.49 -28.81
C TYR A 46 -71.90 32.56 -29.66
N THR A 47 -73.23 32.54 -29.67
CA THR A 47 -74.08 33.53 -30.31
C THR A 47 -74.71 34.41 -29.25
N PHE A 48 -74.46 35.72 -29.31
CA PHE A 48 -75.12 36.72 -28.49
C PHE A 48 -76.43 37.15 -29.15
N THR A 49 -77.51 37.04 -28.39
CA THR A 49 -78.86 37.46 -28.81
C THR A 49 -79.29 38.67 -27.97
N PRO A 50 -79.42 39.86 -28.58
CA PRO A 50 -79.92 41.04 -27.89
C PRO A 50 -81.33 40.81 -27.32
N SER A 51 -81.58 41.36 -26.14
CA SER A 51 -82.91 41.37 -25.54
C SER A 51 -83.93 42.11 -26.42
N ALA A 52 -85.20 41.73 -26.31
CA ALA A 52 -86.28 42.39 -27.06
C ALA A 52 -86.27 43.91 -26.84
N GLY A 53 -86.52 44.68 -27.91
CA GLY A 53 -86.56 46.15 -27.87
C GLY A 53 -85.22 46.87 -28.03
N GLN A 54 -84.09 46.14 -28.07
CA GLN A 54 -82.74 46.74 -28.20
C GLN A 54 -82.37 47.23 -29.62
N CYS A 55 -83.19 46.94 -30.65
CA CYS A 55 -82.94 47.29 -32.06
C CYS A 55 -81.52 46.93 -32.55
N ALA A 56 -81.06 45.72 -32.21
CA ALA A 56 -79.70 45.25 -32.46
C ALA A 56 -79.67 43.89 -33.18
N THR A 57 -78.58 43.60 -33.90
CA THR A 57 -78.36 42.28 -34.55
C THR A 57 -77.67 41.29 -33.62
N THR A 58 -77.80 40.00 -33.90
CA THR A 58 -76.96 38.99 -33.25
C THR A 58 -75.49 39.16 -33.66
N THR A 59 -74.59 38.68 -32.82
CA THR A 59 -73.15 38.58 -33.11
C THR A 59 -72.59 37.30 -32.49
N THR A 60 -71.41 36.87 -32.93
CA THR A 60 -70.77 35.65 -32.43
C THR A 60 -69.41 35.93 -31.82
N MET A 61 -69.01 35.11 -30.86
CA MET A 61 -67.66 35.09 -30.31
C MET A 61 -67.21 33.65 -30.14
N THR A 62 -66.02 33.32 -30.65
CA THR A 62 -65.39 32.02 -30.43
C THR A 62 -64.47 32.12 -29.22
N VAL A 63 -64.63 31.19 -28.28
CA VAL A 63 -63.69 31.02 -27.17
C VAL A 63 -62.86 29.78 -27.44
N ASN A 64 -61.56 29.98 -27.63
CA ASN A 64 -60.60 28.91 -27.87
C ASN A 64 -60.24 28.23 -26.53
N VAL A 65 -60.35 26.89 -26.51
CA VAL A 65 -59.94 26.05 -25.39
C VAL A 65 -58.71 25.25 -25.81
N ASN A 66 -57.59 25.47 -25.11
CA ASN A 66 -56.34 24.76 -25.30
C ASN A 66 -56.33 23.51 -24.40
N ASN A 67 -56.05 22.35 -25.00
CA ASN A 67 -55.91 21.11 -24.24
C ASN A 67 -54.72 21.17 -23.29
N ASN A 68 -54.87 20.52 -22.13
CA ASN A 68 -53.76 20.43 -21.20
C ASN A 68 -52.69 19.45 -21.70
N THR A 69 -51.43 19.86 -21.59
CA THR A 69 -50.27 19.06 -21.99
C THR A 69 -49.49 18.60 -20.76
N THR A 70 -49.02 17.35 -20.76
CA THR A 70 -48.18 16.86 -19.66
C THR A 70 -46.71 17.20 -19.93
N PRO A 71 -45.98 17.80 -18.98
CA PRO A 71 -44.55 18.03 -19.12
C PRO A 71 -43.75 16.73 -19.27
N SER A 72 -42.81 16.71 -20.21
CA SER A 72 -41.88 15.60 -20.43
C SER A 72 -40.46 15.97 -20.00
N PHE A 73 -39.79 15.10 -19.25
CA PHE A 73 -38.42 15.33 -18.77
C PHE A 73 -37.52 14.15 -19.12
N THR A 74 -36.23 14.43 -19.32
CA THR A 74 -35.19 13.40 -19.28
C THR A 74 -34.97 13.00 -17.83
N GLN A 75 -35.08 11.70 -17.54
CA GLN A 75 -34.92 11.17 -16.19
C GLN A 75 -33.52 11.49 -15.63
N VAL A 76 -33.48 12.02 -14.40
CA VAL A 76 -32.24 12.15 -13.64
C VAL A 76 -31.81 10.75 -13.18
N GLY A 77 -30.59 10.35 -13.53
CA GLY A 77 -30.02 9.09 -13.08
C GLY A 77 -29.88 9.01 -11.57
N SER A 78 -29.67 7.80 -11.04
CA SER A 78 -29.40 7.61 -9.61
C SER A 78 -28.16 8.38 -9.18
N ILE A 79 -28.20 8.96 -7.98
CA ILE A 79 -27.10 9.71 -7.40
C ILE A 79 -26.57 9.00 -6.15
N CYS A 80 -25.32 9.28 -5.78
CA CYS A 80 -24.78 8.83 -4.50
C CYS A 80 -25.19 9.79 -3.38
N GLN A 81 -25.39 9.24 -2.19
CA GLN A 81 -25.73 10.01 -0.99
C GLN A 81 -24.76 11.18 -0.78
N GLY A 82 -25.31 12.39 -0.66
CA GLY A 82 -24.55 13.63 -0.50
C GLY A 82 -24.08 14.29 -1.81
N SER A 83 -24.24 13.64 -2.96
CA SER A 83 -23.91 14.23 -4.26
C SER A 83 -24.84 15.40 -4.60
N THR A 84 -24.35 16.36 -5.38
CA THR A 84 -25.18 17.46 -5.88
C THR A 84 -25.89 17.06 -7.18
N PHE A 85 -27.10 17.56 -7.39
CA PHE A 85 -27.85 17.41 -8.63
C PHE A 85 -28.81 18.58 -8.81
N THR A 86 -29.35 18.74 -10.01
CA THR A 86 -30.33 19.78 -10.35
C THR A 86 -31.53 19.17 -11.07
N LEU A 87 -32.70 19.80 -10.92
CA LEU A 87 -33.89 19.46 -11.70
C LEU A 87 -34.15 20.56 -12.74
N PRO A 88 -34.43 20.23 -14.02
CA PRO A 88 -34.71 21.23 -15.05
C PRO A 88 -35.97 22.03 -14.72
N THR A 89 -35.93 23.36 -14.85
CA THR A 89 -37.11 24.24 -14.66
C THR A 89 -37.95 24.40 -15.92
N THR A 90 -37.48 23.88 -17.05
CA THR A 90 -38.20 23.82 -18.33
C THR A 90 -38.19 22.39 -18.83
N SER A 91 -39.36 21.87 -19.21
CA SER A 91 -39.53 20.53 -19.76
C SER A 91 -39.02 20.41 -21.20
N ASN A 92 -38.86 19.18 -21.69
CA ASN A 92 -38.46 18.87 -23.06
C ASN A 92 -39.49 19.38 -24.10
N ASN A 93 -40.75 19.59 -23.68
CA ASN A 93 -41.81 20.19 -24.49
C ASN A 93 -42.07 21.67 -24.18
N GLY A 94 -41.11 22.37 -23.55
CA GLY A 94 -41.12 23.83 -23.41
C GLY A 94 -41.97 24.39 -22.27
N ILE A 95 -42.50 23.56 -21.38
CA ILE A 95 -43.31 23.98 -20.25
C ILE A 95 -42.40 24.37 -19.08
N THR A 96 -42.55 25.60 -18.60
CA THR A 96 -41.80 26.14 -17.47
C THR A 96 -42.52 25.91 -16.15
N GLY A 97 -41.79 25.74 -15.04
CA GLY A 97 -42.39 25.48 -13.74
C GLY A 97 -41.38 25.30 -12.62
N ILE A 98 -41.89 24.85 -11.47
CA ILE A 98 -41.12 24.65 -10.24
C ILE A 98 -41.28 23.22 -9.72
N TRP A 99 -40.25 22.72 -9.04
CA TRP A 99 -40.26 21.42 -8.39
C TRP A 99 -40.51 21.54 -6.89
N SER A 100 -41.23 20.58 -6.32
CA SER A 100 -41.43 20.40 -4.87
C SER A 100 -41.37 18.91 -4.50
N PRO A 101 -40.81 18.50 -3.35
CA PRO A 101 -40.20 19.33 -2.30
C PRO A 101 -38.86 19.94 -2.73
N ALA A 102 -38.24 20.74 -1.85
CA ALA A 102 -36.87 21.21 -2.05
C ALA A 102 -35.90 20.03 -2.23
N LEU A 103 -34.81 20.24 -2.97
CA LEU A 103 -33.86 19.18 -3.35
C LEU A 103 -33.26 18.50 -2.11
N LYS A 104 -33.28 17.17 -2.12
CA LYS A 104 -32.70 16.28 -1.12
C LYS A 104 -31.76 15.28 -1.80
N ASN A 105 -30.58 15.11 -1.23
CA ASN A 105 -29.55 14.19 -1.72
C ASN A 105 -29.16 13.12 -0.70
N ASN A 106 -29.96 12.96 0.37
CA ASN A 106 -29.72 11.99 1.43
C ASN A 106 -30.73 10.83 1.45
N ALA A 107 -31.78 10.90 0.63
CA ALA A 107 -32.82 9.89 0.53
C ALA A 107 -33.52 9.95 -0.83
N THR A 108 -33.89 8.79 -1.36
CA THR A 108 -34.72 8.68 -2.57
C THR A 108 -36.00 9.49 -2.39
N THR A 109 -36.25 10.43 -3.30
CA THR A 109 -37.35 11.40 -3.18
C THR A 109 -38.08 11.51 -4.50
N THR A 110 -39.42 11.49 -4.44
CA THR A 110 -40.29 11.83 -5.56
C THR A 110 -40.60 13.32 -5.52
N TYR A 111 -40.28 13.99 -6.62
CA TYR A 111 -40.54 15.41 -6.83
C TYR A 111 -41.75 15.58 -7.76
N THR A 112 -42.55 16.60 -7.49
CA THR A 112 -43.67 17.02 -8.31
C THR A 112 -43.30 18.32 -9.02
N PHE A 113 -43.41 18.34 -10.34
CA PHE A 113 -43.28 19.52 -11.15
C PHE A 113 -44.65 20.18 -11.31
N THR A 114 -44.72 21.46 -10.94
CA THR A 114 -45.90 22.29 -11.10
C THR A 114 -45.62 23.35 -12.17
N PRO A 115 -46.28 23.28 -13.34
CA PRO A 115 -46.17 24.31 -14.37
C PRO A 115 -46.57 25.70 -13.86
N ASN A 116 -45.92 26.75 -14.38
CA ASN A 116 -46.40 28.12 -14.17
C ASN A 116 -47.79 28.30 -14.81
N ALA A 117 -48.56 29.25 -14.29
CA ALA A 117 -49.90 29.56 -14.78
C ALA A 117 -49.94 29.85 -16.30
N GLU A 118 -51.13 29.71 -16.89
CA GLU A 118 -51.42 30.07 -18.29
C GLU A 118 -50.71 29.23 -19.37
N GLN A 119 -50.04 28.13 -19.00
CA GLN A 119 -49.36 27.24 -19.96
C GLN A 119 -50.19 26.02 -20.40
N CYS A 120 -51.43 25.88 -19.93
CA CYS A 120 -52.31 24.73 -20.19
C CYS A 120 -51.57 23.40 -20.04
N ALA A 121 -51.06 23.17 -18.83
CA ALA A 121 -50.24 22.02 -18.52
C ALA A 121 -50.66 21.38 -17.20
N THR A 122 -50.51 20.06 -17.12
CA THR A 122 -50.75 19.28 -15.91
C THR A 122 -49.47 19.11 -15.10
N THR A 123 -49.61 18.75 -13.82
CA THR A 123 -48.46 18.36 -13.01
C THR A 123 -47.90 17.02 -13.48
N THR A 124 -46.61 16.80 -13.24
CA THR A 124 -45.95 15.50 -13.44
C THR A 124 -44.98 15.23 -12.29
N THR A 125 -44.53 13.99 -12.15
CA THR A 125 -43.61 13.60 -11.09
C THR A 125 -42.34 12.98 -11.64
N MET A 126 -41.26 13.05 -10.86
CA MET A 126 -40.01 12.36 -11.14
C MET A 126 -39.40 11.87 -9.82
N THR A 127 -39.00 10.61 -9.77
CA THR A 127 -38.28 10.05 -8.63
C THR A 127 -36.79 10.11 -8.90
N VAL A 128 -36.04 10.68 -7.95
CA VAL A 128 -34.57 10.64 -7.97
C VAL A 128 -34.11 9.62 -6.93
N ASN A 129 -33.48 8.56 -7.39
CA ASN A 129 -32.94 7.50 -6.55
C ASN A 129 -31.62 7.94 -5.91
N VAL A 130 -31.50 7.76 -4.59
CA VAL A 130 -30.27 8.01 -3.83
C VAL A 130 -29.71 6.67 -3.35
N ASN A 131 -28.52 6.34 -3.81
CA ASN A 131 -27.77 5.16 -3.39
C ASN A 131 -26.92 5.51 -2.16
N ASN A 132 -27.06 4.72 -1.09
CA ASN A 132 -26.24 4.88 0.10
C ASN A 132 -24.77 4.61 -0.21
N ASN A 133 -23.88 5.31 0.49
CA ASN A 133 -22.46 5.04 0.35
C ASN A 133 -22.08 3.75 1.09
N THR A 134 -21.32 2.88 0.45
CA THR A 134 -20.80 1.64 1.04
C THR A 134 -19.30 1.76 1.32
N THR A 135 -18.82 1.10 2.37
CA THR A 135 -17.38 1.00 2.63
C THR A 135 -16.82 -0.21 1.89
N PRO A 136 -15.87 -0.05 0.95
CA PRO A 136 -15.30 -1.17 0.21
C PRO A 136 -14.58 -2.16 1.12
N THR A 137 -14.75 -3.45 0.85
CA THR A 137 -14.02 -4.52 1.56
C THR A 137 -12.84 -5.05 0.73
N PHE A 138 -11.74 -5.37 1.40
CA PHE A 138 -10.53 -5.91 0.77
C PHE A 138 -10.03 -7.12 1.52
N THR A 139 -9.48 -8.08 0.79
CA THR A 139 -8.64 -9.12 1.38
C THR A 139 -7.34 -8.48 1.87
N GLN A 140 -7.04 -8.66 3.16
CA GLN A 140 -5.86 -8.08 3.80
C GLN A 140 -4.58 -8.61 3.15
N VAL A 141 -3.66 -7.70 2.82
CA VAL A 141 -2.29 -8.08 2.45
C VAL A 141 -1.56 -8.51 3.73
N GLY A 142 -1.02 -9.73 3.73
CA GLY A 142 -0.23 -10.24 4.84
C GLY A 142 1.05 -9.43 5.09
N SER A 143 1.70 -9.66 6.23
CA SER A 143 2.99 -9.03 6.50
C SER A 143 4.02 -9.40 5.44
N ILE A 144 4.83 -8.43 5.02
CA ILE A 144 5.88 -8.59 4.03
C ILE A 144 7.26 -8.44 4.66
N CYS A 145 8.30 -8.92 4.00
CA CYS A 145 9.67 -8.62 4.39
C CYS A 145 10.12 -7.28 3.83
N GLN A 146 11.02 -6.62 4.55
CA GLN A 146 11.60 -5.35 4.09
C GLN A 146 12.20 -5.49 2.68
N GLY A 147 11.81 -4.59 1.78
CA GLY A 147 12.27 -4.57 0.39
C GLY A 147 11.57 -5.55 -0.54
N SER A 148 10.67 -6.40 -0.03
CA SER A 148 9.87 -7.30 -0.88
C SER A 148 8.88 -6.52 -1.73
N ASN A 149 8.60 -7.05 -2.92
CA ASN A 149 7.57 -6.50 -3.80
C ASN A 149 6.18 -6.95 -3.34
N PHE A 150 5.21 -6.04 -3.37
CA PHE A 150 3.80 -6.32 -3.15
C PHE A 150 2.95 -5.35 -3.98
N THR A 151 1.67 -5.68 -4.13
CA THR A 151 0.70 -4.85 -4.85
C THR A 151 -0.55 -4.68 -3.99
N LEU A 152 -1.20 -3.52 -4.10
CA LEU A 152 -2.53 -3.31 -3.54
C LEU A 152 -3.58 -3.48 -4.65
N PRO A 153 -4.69 -4.19 -4.41
CA PRO A 153 -5.74 -4.38 -5.41
C PRO A 153 -6.43 -3.05 -5.74
N THR A 154 -6.59 -2.75 -7.03
CA THR A 154 -7.26 -1.52 -7.50
C THR A 154 -8.79 -1.64 -7.52
N THR A 155 -9.31 -2.85 -7.27
CA THR A 155 -10.73 -3.17 -7.21
C THR A 155 -11.00 -3.93 -5.91
N SER A 156 -12.01 -3.49 -5.17
CA SER A 156 -12.45 -4.13 -3.92
C SER A 156 -13.15 -5.47 -4.18
N ASN A 157 -13.37 -6.25 -3.11
CA ASN A 157 -14.14 -7.49 -3.18
C ASN A 157 -15.60 -7.26 -3.59
N ASP A 158 -16.10 -6.04 -3.38
CA ASP A 158 -17.45 -5.59 -3.75
C ASP A 158 -17.50 -4.91 -5.14
N GLY A 159 -16.40 -4.95 -5.90
CA GLY A 159 -16.30 -4.40 -7.26
C GLY A 159 -16.03 -2.89 -7.34
N VAL A 160 -15.78 -2.20 -6.21
CA VAL A 160 -15.46 -0.77 -6.19
C VAL A 160 -14.03 -0.54 -6.68
N THR A 161 -13.88 0.28 -7.71
CA THR A 161 -12.56 0.66 -8.27
C THR A 161 -12.03 1.94 -7.64
N GLY A 162 -10.71 2.09 -7.56
CA GLY A 162 -10.10 3.28 -6.95
C GLY A 162 -8.59 3.23 -6.93
N ILE A 163 -8.01 4.15 -6.17
CA ILE A 163 -6.56 4.34 -6.03
C ILE A 163 -6.15 4.32 -4.57
N TRP A 164 -4.93 3.84 -4.31
CA TRP A 164 -4.32 3.85 -2.99
C TRP A 164 -3.34 5.01 -2.84
N SER A 165 -3.25 5.56 -1.63
CA SER A 165 -2.27 6.57 -1.23
C SER A 165 -1.82 6.29 0.21
N PRO A 166 -0.54 6.50 0.58
CA PRO A 166 0.57 7.02 -0.22
C PRO A 166 1.07 6.01 -1.27
N ALA A 167 2.11 6.38 -2.02
CA ALA A 167 2.81 5.45 -2.90
C ALA A 167 3.35 4.24 -2.12
N LEU A 168 3.46 3.08 -2.79
CA LEU A 168 3.88 1.83 -2.16
C LEU A 168 5.25 1.97 -1.49
N ASN A 169 5.33 1.54 -0.24
CA ASN A 169 6.51 1.51 0.59
C ASN A 169 6.70 0.09 1.16
N SER A 170 7.77 -0.58 0.74
CA SER A 170 8.16 -1.90 1.24
C SER A 170 9.25 -1.86 2.31
N ASN A 171 9.68 -0.67 2.74
CA ASN A 171 10.73 -0.50 3.75
C ASN A 171 10.17 -0.31 5.16
N GLU A 172 8.93 0.18 5.27
CA GLU A 172 8.31 0.52 6.55
C GLU A 172 6.82 0.14 6.55
N THR A 173 6.32 -0.27 7.73
CA THR A 173 4.90 -0.51 7.93
C THR A 173 4.11 0.76 7.60
N THR A 174 3.21 0.64 6.65
CA THR A 174 2.50 1.80 6.09
C THR A 174 1.00 1.53 6.05
N THR A 175 0.22 2.52 6.47
CA THR A 175 -1.24 2.53 6.31
C THR A 175 -1.59 3.27 5.04
N TYR A 176 -2.24 2.56 4.12
CA TYR A 176 -2.72 3.08 2.85
C TYR A 176 -4.21 3.38 2.94
N THR A 177 -4.62 4.49 2.33
CA THR A 177 -6.01 4.89 2.17
C THR A 177 -6.45 4.62 0.73
N PHE A 178 -7.48 3.81 0.58
CA PHE A 178 -8.16 3.59 -0.69
C PHE A 178 -9.20 4.69 -0.92
N THR A 179 -9.11 5.36 -2.05
CA THR A 179 -10.06 6.37 -2.52
C THR A 179 -10.80 5.84 -3.74
N PRO A 180 -12.11 5.57 -3.64
CA PRO A 180 -12.92 5.14 -4.78
C PRO A 180 -12.95 6.18 -5.91
N ASN A 181 -13.03 5.71 -7.17
CA ASN A 181 -13.34 6.59 -8.30
C ASN A 181 -14.77 7.16 -8.17
N GLY A 182 -15.00 8.34 -8.75
CA GLY A 182 -16.29 9.03 -8.68
C GLY A 182 -17.48 8.22 -9.22
N GLY A 183 -18.67 8.45 -8.65
CA GLY A 183 -19.93 7.85 -9.13
C GLY A 183 -20.23 6.42 -8.64
N GLN A 184 -19.37 5.82 -7.81
CA GLN A 184 -19.53 4.44 -7.33
C GLN A 184 -20.24 4.32 -5.97
N CYS A 185 -20.64 5.44 -5.37
CA CYS A 185 -21.32 5.50 -4.07
C CYS A 185 -20.56 4.70 -2.99
N ALA A 186 -19.28 5.01 -2.86
CA ALA A 186 -18.39 4.34 -1.94
C ALA A 186 -17.59 5.35 -1.10
N THR A 187 -17.31 4.99 0.14
CA THR A 187 -16.47 5.77 1.05
C THR A 187 -15.01 5.31 0.99
N THR A 188 -14.11 6.14 1.49
CA THR A 188 -12.70 5.76 1.67
C THR A 188 -12.56 4.68 2.73
N THR A 189 -11.61 3.78 2.55
CA THR A 189 -11.22 2.79 3.57
C THR A 189 -9.69 2.73 3.68
N ALA A 190 -9.17 2.12 4.74
CA ALA A 190 -7.73 2.02 4.97
C ALA A 190 -7.28 0.57 5.16
N MET A 191 -6.03 0.30 4.78
CA MET A 191 -5.36 -0.98 4.98
C MET A 191 -3.93 -0.73 5.45
N THR A 192 -3.52 -1.40 6.52
CA THR A 192 -2.13 -1.37 6.98
C THR A 192 -1.39 -2.59 6.46
N VAL A 193 -0.25 -2.36 5.80
CA VAL A 193 0.68 -3.43 5.39
C VAL A 193 1.87 -3.39 6.35
N ASN A 194 2.06 -4.49 7.08
CA ASN A 194 3.14 -4.63 8.04
C ASN A 194 4.44 -5.05 7.34
N VAL A 195 5.53 -4.35 7.63
CA VAL A 195 6.87 -4.69 7.13
C VAL A 195 7.71 -5.28 8.25
N ASN A 196 8.08 -6.55 8.09
CA ASN A 196 8.99 -7.26 8.95
C ASN A 196 10.43 -6.91 8.57
N VAL A 197 11.11 -6.18 9.46
CA VAL A 197 12.52 -5.85 9.33
C VAL A 197 13.36 -6.90 10.02
N LEU A 198 14.34 -7.46 9.31
CA LEU A 198 15.28 -8.42 9.86
C LEU A 198 16.68 -7.83 9.94
N ASN A 199 17.27 -7.86 11.13
CA ASN A 199 18.65 -7.47 11.35
C ASN A 199 19.55 -8.71 11.26
N ALA A 200 20.34 -8.82 10.20
CA ALA A 200 21.34 -9.88 10.04
C ALA A 200 22.75 -9.42 10.43
N GLY A 201 22.89 -8.40 11.28
CA GLY A 201 24.19 -7.95 11.77
C GLY A 201 24.93 -9.04 12.56
N THR A 202 26.25 -8.90 12.64
CA THR A 202 27.13 -9.80 13.41
C THR A 202 28.12 -9.00 14.25
N THR A 203 28.47 -9.51 15.42
CA THR A 203 29.60 -9.04 16.23
C THR A 203 30.69 -10.10 16.28
N VAL A 204 31.93 -9.68 16.50
CA VAL A 204 33.10 -10.58 16.54
C VAL A 204 33.88 -10.36 17.83
N GLN A 205 34.18 -11.45 18.55
CA GLN A 205 35.05 -11.45 19.71
C GLN A 205 36.03 -12.62 19.62
N GLY A 206 37.32 -12.32 19.45
CA GLY A 206 38.32 -13.33 19.11
C GLY A 206 38.01 -13.95 17.74
N SER A 207 37.84 -15.28 17.69
CA SER A 207 37.38 -16.01 16.50
C SER A 207 35.88 -16.33 16.49
N THR A 208 35.13 -15.93 17.52
CA THR A 208 33.69 -16.20 17.62
C THR A 208 32.88 -15.08 16.98
N ILE A 209 32.02 -15.44 16.02
CA ILE A 209 31.05 -14.55 15.39
C ILE A 209 29.69 -14.78 16.05
N THR A 210 28.96 -13.73 16.39
CA THR A 210 27.64 -13.81 17.02
C THR A 210 26.64 -12.99 16.22
N ALA A 211 25.50 -13.59 15.86
CA ALA A 211 24.40 -12.88 15.21
C ALA A 211 23.76 -11.87 16.19
N THR A 212 23.46 -10.66 15.72
CA THR A 212 22.83 -9.62 16.56
C THR A 212 21.32 -9.81 16.70
N ALA A 213 20.69 -10.55 15.79
CA ALA A 213 19.27 -10.87 15.89
C ALA A 213 19.00 -11.71 17.14
N THR A 214 17.87 -11.48 17.80
CA THR A 214 17.41 -12.30 18.92
C THR A 214 16.06 -12.96 18.57
N GLY A 215 15.80 -14.15 19.11
CA GLY A 215 14.56 -14.88 18.85
C GLY A 215 14.36 -15.31 17.38
N ALA A 216 15.44 -15.37 16.59
CA ALA A 216 15.44 -15.86 15.22
C ALA A 216 16.00 -17.28 15.13
N SER A 217 15.89 -17.88 13.95
CA SER A 217 16.62 -19.09 13.57
C SER A 217 17.88 -18.71 12.79
N TYR A 218 18.95 -19.50 12.93
CA TYR A 218 20.26 -19.21 12.35
C TYR A 218 20.75 -20.40 11.54
N GLN A 219 21.46 -20.11 10.45
CA GLN A 219 22.25 -21.07 9.71
C GLN A 219 23.54 -20.40 9.24
N TRP A 220 24.68 -20.84 9.76
CA TRP A 220 25.98 -20.31 9.34
C TRP A 220 26.36 -20.90 7.98
N ILE A 221 26.98 -20.06 7.14
CA ILE A 221 27.42 -20.43 5.79
C ILE A 221 28.89 -20.07 5.60
N ASN A 222 29.56 -20.79 4.72
CA ASN A 222 30.87 -20.40 4.22
C ASN A 222 30.69 -19.48 3.00
N CYS A 223 31.19 -18.25 3.09
CA CYS A 223 31.03 -17.24 2.03
C CYS A 223 31.78 -17.57 0.73
N ALA A 224 32.81 -18.41 0.77
CA ALA A 224 33.54 -18.81 -0.44
C ALA A 224 32.74 -19.80 -1.29
N THR A 225 31.87 -20.62 -0.66
CA THR A 225 31.10 -21.67 -1.35
C THR A 225 29.60 -21.39 -1.36
N ASN A 226 29.13 -20.40 -0.59
CA ASN A 226 27.72 -20.16 -0.28
C ASN A 226 26.98 -21.41 0.23
N GLN A 227 27.70 -22.35 0.85
CA GLN A 227 27.11 -23.56 1.40
C GLN A 227 26.86 -23.45 2.90
N PRO A 228 25.75 -24.02 3.41
CA PRO A 228 25.49 -24.11 4.83
C PRO A 228 26.50 -25.04 5.51
N ILE A 229 26.92 -24.62 6.71
CA ILE A 229 27.80 -25.40 7.58
C ILE A 229 26.90 -26.31 8.43
N SER A 230 27.05 -27.62 8.24
CA SER A 230 26.21 -28.62 8.91
C SER A 230 26.26 -28.47 10.43
N GLY A 231 25.08 -28.38 11.06
CA GLY A 231 24.91 -28.27 12.51
C GLY A 231 25.22 -26.89 13.11
N ALA A 232 25.68 -25.93 12.31
CA ALA A 232 25.95 -24.57 12.77
C ALA A 232 24.67 -23.73 12.76
N THR A 233 23.80 -23.95 13.74
CA THR A 233 22.49 -23.28 13.89
C THR A 233 22.35 -22.47 15.17
N SER A 234 23.42 -22.38 15.96
CA SER A 234 23.47 -21.55 17.17
C SER A 234 23.58 -20.07 16.84
N THR A 235 23.20 -19.21 17.80
CA THR A 235 23.33 -17.74 17.71
C THR A 235 24.78 -17.28 17.50
N SER A 236 25.76 -18.07 17.95
CA SER A 236 27.18 -17.84 17.75
C SER A 236 27.86 -19.03 17.07
N PHE A 237 28.97 -18.74 16.39
CA PHE A 237 29.79 -19.71 15.68
C PHE A 237 31.27 -19.35 15.80
N THR A 238 32.09 -20.36 16.14
CA THR A 238 33.55 -20.23 16.23
C THR A 238 34.17 -21.15 15.19
N PRO A 239 34.63 -20.61 14.04
CA PRO A 239 35.25 -21.42 13.01
C PRO A 239 36.56 -22.06 13.49
N VAL A 240 36.78 -23.32 13.11
CA VAL A 240 38.03 -24.05 13.36
C VAL A 240 39.07 -23.83 12.26
N THR A 241 38.64 -23.35 11.09
CA THR A 241 39.50 -23.02 9.96
C THR A 241 39.45 -21.54 9.66
N ASN A 242 40.52 -21.01 9.07
CA ASN A 242 40.52 -19.66 8.54
C ASN A 242 39.58 -19.59 7.33
N GLY A 243 38.81 -18.52 7.23
CA GLY A 243 37.81 -18.40 6.18
C GLY A 243 36.88 -17.21 6.41
N SER A 244 35.95 -17.04 5.48
CA SER A 244 34.93 -16.01 5.57
C SER A 244 33.56 -16.65 5.77
N TYR A 245 32.81 -16.14 6.74
CA TYR A 245 31.58 -16.75 7.24
C TYR A 245 30.48 -15.71 7.38
N ALA A 246 29.25 -16.10 7.08
CA ALA A 246 28.05 -15.30 7.28
C ALA A 246 26.97 -16.13 7.96
N VAL A 247 25.95 -15.47 8.51
CA VAL A 247 24.78 -16.12 9.09
C VAL A 247 23.53 -15.76 8.29
N ILE A 248 22.77 -16.77 7.90
CA ILE A 248 21.40 -16.61 7.43
C ILE A 248 20.52 -16.54 8.67
N VAL A 249 19.91 -15.39 8.91
CA VAL A 249 18.92 -15.20 9.98
C VAL A 249 17.54 -15.38 9.35
N SER A 250 16.65 -16.15 10.00
CA SER A 250 15.24 -16.25 9.58
C SER A 250 14.27 -16.04 10.75
N GLN A 251 13.31 -15.13 10.55
CA GLN A 251 12.29 -14.75 11.54
C GLN A 251 11.05 -14.20 10.84
N ASN A 252 9.84 -14.51 11.35
CA ASN A 252 8.55 -14.03 10.82
C ASN A 252 8.36 -14.26 9.30
N GLY A 253 8.84 -15.40 8.79
CA GLY A 253 8.79 -15.74 7.36
C GLY A 253 9.82 -15.03 6.49
N CYS A 254 10.64 -14.14 7.06
CA CYS A 254 11.70 -13.42 6.38
C CYS A 254 13.05 -14.07 6.62
N SER A 255 13.94 -13.98 5.63
CA SER A 255 15.30 -14.47 5.72
C SER A 255 16.28 -13.43 5.17
N LYS A 256 17.39 -13.20 5.87
CA LYS A 256 18.42 -12.22 5.48
C LYS A 256 19.78 -12.76 5.88
N THR A 257 20.73 -12.67 4.95
CA THR A 257 22.11 -13.08 5.17
C THR A 257 22.92 -11.89 5.68
N SER A 258 23.77 -12.10 6.67
CA SER A 258 24.74 -11.11 7.14
C SER A 258 25.77 -10.79 6.08
N ASP A 259 26.51 -9.70 6.30
CA ASP A 259 27.78 -9.52 5.61
C ASP A 259 28.76 -10.65 6.00
N CYS A 260 29.72 -10.90 5.11
CA CYS A 260 30.75 -11.90 5.33
C CYS A 260 31.83 -11.39 6.29
N VAL A 261 32.08 -12.14 7.36
CA VAL A 261 33.10 -11.86 8.35
C VAL A 261 34.32 -12.73 8.09
N LEU A 262 35.49 -12.12 7.94
CA LEU A 262 36.76 -12.84 7.78
C LEU A 262 37.34 -13.23 9.14
N ILE A 263 37.60 -14.52 9.34
CA ILE A 263 38.28 -15.08 10.52
C ILE A 263 39.64 -15.60 10.11
N THR A 264 40.68 -15.07 10.74
CA THR A 264 42.06 -15.54 10.64
C THR A 264 42.58 -15.84 12.04
N ASN A 265 42.69 -17.13 12.37
CA ASN A 265 43.50 -17.56 13.49
C ASN A 265 44.95 -17.27 13.11
N LEU A 266 45.57 -16.32 13.81
CA LEU A 266 47.02 -16.24 13.91
C LEU A 266 47.44 -17.49 14.67
N SER A 267 47.69 -18.59 13.96
CA SER A 267 48.29 -19.77 14.57
C SER A 267 49.59 -19.32 15.23
N ARG A 268 49.65 -19.34 16.55
CA ARG A 268 50.91 -19.60 17.24
C ARG A 268 51.20 -21.03 16.87
N ASP A 269 52.25 -21.25 16.08
CA ASP A 269 52.73 -22.58 15.72
C ASP A 269 52.62 -23.48 16.96
N THR A 270 51.89 -24.57 16.79
CA THR A 270 51.89 -25.70 17.70
C THR A 270 53.35 -25.97 18.03
N PHE A 271 53.70 -25.83 19.32
CA PHE A 271 54.99 -26.20 19.86
C PHE A 271 55.11 -27.72 19.70
N GLU A 272 55.47 -28.18 18.50
CA GLU A 272 55.89 -29.56 18.28
C GLU A 272 57.15 -29.73 19.12
N LYS A 273 56.96 -30.40 20.24
CA LYS A 273 57.99 -30.82 21.17
C LYS A 273 58.85 -31.85 20.44
N ASN A 274 59.76 -31.38 19.58
CA ASN A 274 60.75 -32.22 18.91
C ASN A 274 61.52 -32.98 19.99
N SER A 275 61.26 -34.28 20.01
CA SER A 275 61.53 -35.25 21.06
C SER A 275 62.98 -35.72 21.06
N TRP A 276 63.93 -34.80 20.91
CA TRP A 276 65.34 -35.13 21.11
C TRP A 276 65.65 -35.23 22.60
N LYS A 277 66.48 -36.20 22.97
CA LYS A 277 66.90 -36.43 24.36
C LYS A 277 68.37 -36.12 24.50
N ILE A 278 68.72 -35.43 25.58
CA ILE A 278 70.10 -35.17 25.97
C ILE A 278 70.36 -35.68 27.40
N TYR A 279 71.39 -36.50 27.59
CA TYR A 279 71.71 -37.10 28.89
C TYR A 279 73.16 -37.61 28.96
N PRO A 280 73.77 -37.78 30.15
CA PRO A 280 73.26 -37.32 31.43
C PRO A 280 73.33 -35.79 31.53
N ASN A 281 72.39 -35.21 32.28
CA ASN A 281 72.45 -33.83 32.73
C ASN A 281 72.32 -33.84 34.26
N PRO A 282 73.39 -33.55 35.03
CA PRO A 282 74.67 -32.98 34.60
C PRO A 282 75.60 -33.95 33.84
N ALA A 283 76.34 -33.43 32.85
CA ALA A 283 77.36 -34.14 32.07
C ALA A 283 78.75 -33.98 32.72
N ILE A 284 79.65 -34.97 32.55
CA ILE A 284 81.02 -34.96 33.10
C ILE A 284 82.07 -35.02 31.99
N THR A 285 82.12 -36.11 31.22
CA THR A 285 83.05 -36.26 30.09
C THR A 285 82.34 -36.29 28.75
N HIS A 286 81.09 -36.72 28.71
CA HIS A 286 80.33 -36.86 27.49
C HIS A 286 78.86 -36.51 27.69
N LEU A 287 78.20 -36.14 26.59
CA LEU A 287 76.77 -35.92 26.47
C LEU A 287 76.24 -36.82 25.35
N THR A 288 75.26 -37.66 25.67
CA THR A 288 74.51 -38.46 24.69
C THR A 288 73.36 -37.63 24.14
N VAL A 289 73.22 -37.62 22.82
CA VAL A 289 72.17 -36.89 22.09
C VAL A 289 71.46 -37.86 21.14
N GLU A 290 70.14 -38.04 21.35
CA GLU A 290 69.27 -38.82 20.48
C GLU A 290 68.48 -37.90 19.55
N LEU A 291 68.66 -38.04 18.24
CA LEU A 291 68.00 -37.23 17.20
C LEU A 291 67.18 -38.12 16.26
N ALA A 292 66.03 -37.61 15.79
CA ALA A 292 65.25 -38.30 14.75
C ALA A 292 65.97 -38.27 13.39
N ASP A 293 66.57 -37.13 13.05
CA ASP A 293 67.28 -36.91 11.79
C ASP A 293 68.72 -36.45 12.03
N ALA A 294 69.60 -36.71 11.07
CA ALA A 294 70.98 -36.22 11.12
C ALA A 294 70.98 -34.68 11.10
N SER A 295 71.78 -34.05 11.97
CA SER A 295 71.85 -32.60 12.09
C SER A 295 73.22 -32.15 12.57
N GLU A 296 73.65 -30.97 12.12
CA GLU A 296 74.68 -30.22 12.83
C GLU A 296 74.12 -29.69 14.15
N ILE A 297 74.90 -29.81 15.22
CA ILE A 297 74.63 -29.17 16.50
C ILE A 297 75.72 -28.15 16.82
N LYS A 298 75.33 -27.14 17.59
CA LYS A 298 76.21 -26.13 18.18
C LYS A 298 75.93 -26.09 19.68
N ILE A 299 77.00 -26.10 20.49
CA ILE A 299 76.91 -25.88 21.93
C ILE A 299 77.42 -24.47 22.21
N PHE A 300 76.65 -23.72 23.00
CA PHE A 300 76.92 -22.34 23.40
C PHE A 300 77.15 -22.28 24.90
N ASP A 301 78.11 -21.45 25.34
CA ASP A 301 78.19 -21.03 26.73
C ASP A 301 77.08 -20.03 27.09
N ILE A 302 76.99 -19.64 28.37
CA ILE A 302 75.99 -18.66 28.84
C ILE A 302 76.12 -17.26 28.23
N ALA A 303 77.27 -16.92 27.65
CA ALA A 303 77.49 -15.65 26.95
C ALA A 303 77.08 -15.73 25.47
N GLY A 304 76.62 -16.89 24.99
CA GLY A 304 76.23 -17.12 23.61
C GLY A 304 77.40 -17.41 22.68
N LYS A 305 78.60 -17.70 23.20
CA LYS A 305 79.75 -18.11 22.38
C LYS A 305 79.66 -19.58 22.04
N ILE A 306 79.85 -19.93 20.77
CA ILE A 306 79.94 -21.32 20.31
C ILE A 306 81.22 -21.95 20.86
N VAL A 307 81.08 -23.04 21.62
CA VAL A 307 82.18 -23.81 22.21
C VAL A 307 82.40 -25.16 21.53
N ILE A 308 81.36 -25.77 20.96
CA ILE A 308 81.46 -27.02 20.18
C ILE A 308 80.54 -26.90 18.96
N THR A 309 81.01 -27.40 17.81
CA THR A 309 80.18 -27.65 16.62
C THR A 309 80.45 -29.08 16.15
N GLN A 310 79.40 -29.86 15.94
CA GLN A 310 79.54 -31.26 15.54
C GLN A 310 78.38 -31.71 14.65
N SER A 311 78.66 -32.49 13.61
CA SER A 311 77.63 -33.16 12.82
C SER A 311 77.25 -34.49 13.47
N LEU A 312 75.96 -34.67 13.78
CA LEU A 312 75.40 -35.87 14.37
C LEU A 312 74.58 -36.64 13.34
N LYS A 313 74.55 -37.97 13.46
CA LYS A 313 73.70 -38.85 12.65
C LYS A 313 72.31 -38.96 13.29
N SER A 314 71.33 -39.48 12.54
CA SER A 314 70.09 -39.95 13.14
C SER A 314 70.37 -41.07 14.15
N GLY A 315 69.58 -41.12 15.24
CA GLY A 315 69.75 -42.06 16.35
C GLY A 315 70.62 -41.49 17.48
N THR A 316 71.30 -42.38 18.20
CA THR A 316 72.10 -42.05 19.39
C THR A 316 73.51 -41.64 19.01
N ASN A 317 73.94 -40.48 19.50
CA ASN A 317 75.29 -39.94 19.29
C ASN A 317 75.92 -39.57 20.63
N THR A 318 77.24 -39.51 20.68
CA THR A 318 78.00 -39.06 21.86
C THR A 318 78.87 -37.87 21.51
N ILE A 319 78.79 -36.82 22.32
CA ILE A 319 79.61 -35.61 22.22
C ILE A 319 80.58 -35.62 23.40
N ASP A 320 81.87 -35.45 23.13
CA ASP A 320 82.87 -35.22 24.18
C ASP A 320 82.77 -33.78 24.70
N VAL A 321 82.50 -33.64 26.00
CA VAL A 321 82.41 -32.35 26.70
C VAL A 321 83.47 -32.23 27.80
N SER A 322 84.45 -33.15 27.87
CA SER A 322 85.47 -33.21 28.92
C SER A 322 86.31 -31.93 29.00
N ALA A 323 86.55 -31.27 27.86
CA ALA A 323 87.31 -30.02 27.77
C ALA A 323 86.51 -28.76 28.19
N LEU A 324 85.19 -28.88 28.43
CA LEU A 324 84.36 -27.75 28.86
C LEU A 324 84.51 -27.51 30.36
N SER A 325 84.68 -26.24 30.74
CA SER A 325 84.63 -25.80 32.15
C SER A 325 83.24 -26.07 32.75
N GLY A 326 83.18 -26.30 34.06
CA GLY A 326 81.91 -26.46 34.78
C GLY A 326 81.00 -25.24 34.60
N GLY A 327 79.73 -25.47 34.23
CA GLY A 327 78.83 -24.38 33.86
C GLY A 327 77.56 -24.83 33.16
N VAL A 328 76.73 -23.86 32.76
CA VAL A 328 75.49 -24.08 32.00
C VAL A 328 75.78 -23.89 30.52
N TYR A 329 75.29 -24.80 29.69
CA TYR A 329 75.43 -24.74 28.24
C TYR A 329 74.08 -24.95 27.55
N ILE A 330 73.94 -24.36 26.36
CA ILE A 330 72.80 -24.56 25.47
C ILE A 330 73.29 -25.33 24.25
N ILE A 331 72.67 -26.47 23.95
CA ILE A 331 72.89 -27.21 22.70
C ILE A 331 71.74 -26.91 21.75
N GLN A 332 72.04 -26.59 20.49
CA GLN A 332 71.07 -26.23 19.46
C GLN A 332 71.35 -26.98 18.16
N THR A 333 70.32 -27.47 17.48
CA THR A 333 70.41 -28.07 16.14
C THR A 333 70.34 -26.99 15.05
N ALA A 334 70.77 -27.30 13.82
CA ALA A 334 70.63 -26.42 12.67
C ALA A 334 69.15 -26.00 12.39
N ALA A 335 68.19 -26.85 12.78
CA ALA A 335 66.76 -26.56 12.69
C ALA A 335 66.22 -25.64 13.81
N GLY A 336 67.09 -25.14 14.70
CA GLY A 336 66.73 -24.19 15.76
C GLY A 336 66.20 -24.82 17.05
N VAL A 337 66.06 -26.14 17.11
CA VAL A 337 65.69 -26.87 18.33
C VAL A 337 66.83 -26.77 19.33
N HIS A 338 66.56 -26.38 20.58
CA HIS A 338 67.58 -26.22 21.60
C HIS A 338 67.20 -26.87 22.94
N SER A 339 68.21 -27.15 23.76
CA SER A 339 68.08 -27.72 25.09
C SER A 339 69.25 -27.30 25.96
N LYS A 340 69.08 -27.33 27.28
CA LYS A 340 70.07 -26.88 28.26
C LYS A 340 70.65 -28.06 29.03
N PHE A 341 71.96 -28.09 29.20
CA PHE A 341 72.62 -29.03 30.12
C PHE A 341 73.63 -28.32 31.03
N VAL A 342 73.97 -28.99 32.13
CA VAL A 342 74.97 -28.54 33.10
C VAL A 342 76.21 -29.43 32.96
N LYS A 343 77.38 -28.83 32.80
CA LYS A 343 78.68 -29.51 32.89
C LYS A 343 79.17 -29.41 34.34
N ARG A 344 79.54 -30.55 34.92
CA ARG A 344 80.26 -30.62 36.21
C ARG A 344 81.74 -30.91 36.00
#